data_AF-A0A259PFZ8-F1
#
_entry.id   AF-A0A259PFZ8-F1
#
_cell.length_a   1.000
_cell.length_b   1.000
_cell.length_c   1.000
_cell.angle_alpha   90.00
_cell.angle_beta   90.00
_cell.angle_gamma   90.00
#
_symmetry.space_group_name_H-M   'P 1'
#
loop_
_entity.id
_entity.type
_entity.pdbx_description
1 polymer ?
#
loop_
_entity_poly.entity_id
_entity_poly.type
_entity_poly.pdbx_seq_one_letter_code
_entity_poly.pdbx_strand_id
1 'polypeptide(L)'
;DYVAWLDDRKWAYVRLEGRAFGEVPLNLEYKLEVWDSPNSAGIIIDAIRAAKIAKDRGIGGPILSAATYLMKSPPVQMEDTAGRAALEAFIRGENER
;
A
#
# COMPACT_ATOMS: atom_id res chain seq x y z
N ASP A 1 2.30 -12.42 18.68
CA ASP A 1 1.35 -12.56 19.80
C ASP A 1 0.37 -11.42 19.86
N TYR A 2 -0.79 -11.65 20.48
CA TYR A 2 -1.69 -10.57 20.90
C TYR A 2 -1.23 -10.05 22.27
N VAL A 3 -1.06 -8.74 22.36
CA VAL A 3 -0.60 -8.06 23.58
C VAL A 3 -1.60 -6.96 23.89
N ALA A 4 -2.49 -7.20 24.85
CA ALA A 4 -3.71 -6.40 25.04
C ALA A 4 -3.46 -4.90 25.26
N TRP A 5 -2.44 -4.53 26.02
CA TRP A 5 -2.15 -3.13 26.35
C TRP A 5 -1.57 -2.34 25.17
N LEU A 6 -1.23 -2.98 24.05
CA LEU A 6 -0.83 -2.26 22.84
C LEU A 6 -2.00 -1.50 22.21
N ASP A 7 -3.25 -1.86 22.53
CA ASP A 7 -4.47 -1.31 21.92
C ASP A 7 -4.38 -1.41 20.38
N ASP A 8 -4.51 -0.29 19.65
CA ASP A 8 -4.39 -0.24 18.19
C ASP A 8 -2.92 -0.09 17.71
N ARG A 9 -1.95 -0.04 18.62
CA ARG A 9 -0.54 -0.02 18.23
C ARG A 9 -0.10 -1.38 17.71
N LYS A 10 0.75 -1.34 16.69
CA LYS A 10 1.44 -2.50 16.14
C LYS A 10 2.94 -2.30 16.28
N TRP A 11 3.59 -3.29 16.88
CA TRP A 11 5.04 -3.38 16.96
C TRP A 11 5.52 -4.50 16.04
N ALA A 12 6.45 -4.18 15.15
CA ALA A 12 7.13 -5.16 14.31
C ALA A 12 8.61 -5.19 14.69
N TYR A 13 9.08 -6.36 15.09
CA TYR A 13 10.50 -6.65 15.31
C TYR A 13 10.98 -7.48 14.13
N VAL A 14 11.95 -6.98 13.38
CA VAL A 14 12.43 -7.62 12.16
C VAL A 14 13.94 -7.68 12.19
N ARG A 15 14.47 -8.85 11.85
CA ARG A 15 15.90 -9.12 11.72
C ARG A 15 16.20 -9.68 10.34
N LEU A 16 17.21 -9.12 9.70
CA LEU A 16 17.73 -9.54 8.40
C LEU A 16 19.20 -9.92 8.60
N GLU A 17 19.57 -11.09 8.08
CA GLU A 17 20.93 -11.60 8.08
C GLU A 17 21.32 -11.89 6.64
N GLY A 18 22.46 -11.35 6.21
CA GLY A 18 22.96 -11.46 4.86
C GLY A 18 24.48 -11.45 4.83
N ARG A 19 25.03 -11.35 3.62
CA ARG A 19 26.46 -11.26 3.38
C ARG A 19 26.76 -10.16 2.38
N ALA A 20 27.86 -9.45 2.60
CA ALA A 20 28.36 -8.41 1.72
C ALA A 20 29.48 -8.96 0.81
N PHE A 21 30.18 -8.06 0.12
CA PHE A 21 31.36 -8.42 -0.66
C PHE A 21 32.37 -9.20 0.18
N GLY A 22 32.90 -10.30 -0.38
CA GLY A 22 33.83 -11.18 0.32
C GLY A 22 33.18 -12.11 1.35
N GLU A 23 31.88 -12.39 1.23
CA GLU A 23 31.09 -13.23 2.16
C GLU A 23 31.08 -12.73 3.61
N VAL A 24 31.42 -11.46 3.83
CA VAL A 24 31.45 -10.86 5.17
C VAL A 24 30.02 -10.77 5.71
N PRO A 25 29.74 -11.27 6.94
CA PRO A 25 28.40 -11.20 7.53
C PRO A 25 27.90 -9.76 7.65
N LEU A 26 26.62 -9.54 7.30
CA LEU A 26 25.93 -8.27 7.42
C LEU A 26 24.59 -8.52 8.11
N ASN A 27 24.32 -7.79 9.19
CA ASN A 27 23.08 -7.91 9.95
C ASN A 27 22.37 -6.56 10.04
N LEU A 28 21.04 -6.60 9.96
CA LEU A 28 20.16 -5.45 10.22
C LEU A 28 19.04 -5.91 11.15
N GLU A 29 18.84 -5.21 12.24
CA GLU A 29 17.71 -5.43 13.14
C GLU A 29 17.01 -4.12 13.40
N TYR A 30 15.69 -4.12 13.31
CA TYR A 30 14.90 -2.93 13.56
C TYR A 30 13.59 -3.25 14.27
N LYS A 31 13.11 -2.25 15.01
CA LYS A 31 11.78 -2.20 15.62
C LYS A 31 10.99 -1.07 14.97
N LEU A 32 9.79 -1.38 14.48
CA LEU A 32 8.84 -0.39 13.97
C LEU A 32 7.63 -0.33 14.91
N GLU A 33 7.27 0.88 15.35
CA GLU A 33 6.08 1.15 16.15
C GLU A 33 5.13 2.05 15.36
N VAL A 34 3.89 1.62 15.18
CA VAL A 34 2.85 2.37 14.48
C VAL A 34 1.52 2.23 15.20
N TRP A 35 0.57 3.12 14.90
CA TRP A 35 -0.86 2.88 15.11
C TRP A 35 -1.44 2.25 13.84
N ASP A 36 -2.05 1.07 13.93
CA ASP A 36 -2.40 0.27 12.76
C ASP A 36 -3.57 0.88 11.98
N SER A 37 -4.63 1.30 12.68
CA SER A 37 -5.82 1.83 12.02
C SER A 37 -5.57 3.16 11.28
N PRO A 38 -4.92 4.17 11.91
CA PRO A 38 -4.59 5.42 11.22
C PRO A 38 -3.65 5.23 10.02
N ASN A 39 -2.79 4.21 10.04
CA ASN A 39 -1.83 3.93 8.97
C ASN A 39 -2.50 3.60 7.63
N SER A 40 -3.77 3.15 7.65
CA SER A 40 -4.55 2.88 6.43
C SER A 40 -5.66 3.90 6.17
N ALA A 41 -5.99 4.77 7.12
CA ALA A 41 -7.09 5.72 6.98
C ALA A 41 -6.92 6.65 5.78
N GLY A 42 -5.70 7.16 5.55
CA GLY A 42 -5.38 7.99 4.37
C GLY A 42 -5.60 7.24 3.05
N ILE A 43 -5.14 5.99 2.97
CA ILE A 43 -5.31 5.12 1.81
C ILE A 43 -6.79 4.88 1.49
N ILE A 44 -7.61 4.66 2.53
CA ILE A 44 -9.05 4.43 2.37
C ILE A 44 -9.79 5.69 1.92
N ILE A 45 -9.41 6.87 2.42
CA ILE A 45 -9.97 8.15 1.94
C ILE A 45 -9.80 8.27 0.42
N ASP A 46 -8.60 8.01 -0.09
CA ASP A 46 -8.32 8.10 -1.52
C ASP A 46 -9.01 7.00 -2.32
N ALA A 47 -9.07 5.77 -1.80
CA ALA A 47 -9.78 4.67 -2.45
C ALA A 47 -11.29 4.96 -2.63
N ILE A 48 -11.95 5.51 -1.61
CA ILE A 48 -13.36 5.89 -1.67
C ILE A 48 -13.58 7.02 -2.70
N ARG A 49 -12.65 7.98 -2.77
CA ARG A 49 -12.71 9.07 -3.76
C ARG A 49 -12.52 8.55 -5.18
N ALA A 50 -11.58 7.63 -5.41
CA ALA A 50 -11.40 6.97 -6.70
C ALA A 50 -12.64 6.18 -7.13
N ALA A 51 -13.25 5.44 -6.19
CA ALA A 51 -14.52 4.74 -6.42
C ALA A 51 -15.67 5.70 -6.78
N LYS A 52 -15.73 6.87 -6.14
CA LYS A 52 -16.71 7.91 -6.46
C LYS A 52 -16.51 8.47 -7.87
N ILE A 53 -15.27 8.75 -8.27
CA ILE A 53 -14.93 9.17 -9.64
C ILE A 53 -15.39 8.13 -10.66
N ALA A 54 -15.11 6.85 -10.43
CA ALA A 54 -15.54 5.77 -11.32
C ALA A 54 -17.06 5.71 -11.45
N LYS A 55 -17.77 5.81 -10.31
CA LYS A 55 -19.24 5.84 -10.27
C LYS A 55 -19.81 7.02 -11.07
N ASP A 56 -19.22 8.20 -10.95
CA ASP A 56 -19.65 9.41 -11.67
C ASP A 56 -19.43 9.30 -13.17
N ARG A 57 -18.41 8.55 -13.60
CA ARG A 57 -18.12 8.23 -15.00
C ARG A 57 -18.90 7.02 -15.54
N GLY A 58 -19.73 6.37 -14.72
CA GLY A 58 -20.46 5.17 -15.12
C GLY A 58 -19.58 3.92 -15.31
N ILE A 59 -18.38 3.89 -14.75
CA ILE A 59 -17.43 2.78 -14.89
C ILE A 59 -17.68 1.76 -13.78
N GLY A 60 -18.08 0.54 -14.16
CA GLY A 60 -18.20 -0.61 -13.27
C GLY A 60 -16.97 -1.52 -13.28
N GLY A 61 -16.91 -2.46 -12.34
CA GLY A 61 -15.79 -3.40 -12.17
C GLY A 61 -14.60 -2.82 -11.40
N PRO A 62 -13.49 -3.58 -11.27
CA PRO A 62 -12.29 -3.09 -10.60
C PRO A 62 -11.66 -1.91 -11.34
N ILE A 63 -11.28 -0.87 -10.60
CA ILE A 63 -10.49 0.27 -11.09
C ILE A 63 -9.03 -0.09 -10.92
N LEU A 64 -8.40 -0.61 -11.98
CA LEU A 64 -7.07 -1.24 -11.90
C LEU A 64 -6.00 -0.24 -11.46
N SER A 65 -6.07 0.99 -11.97
CA SER A 65 -5.21 2.12 -11.61
C SER A 65 -5.24 2.42 -10.10
N ALA A 66 -6.42 2.43 -9.49
CA ALA A 66 -6.57 2.65 -8.05
C ALA A 66 -6.20 1.41 -7.23
N ALA A 67 -6.67 0.23 -7.65
CA ALA A 67 -6.44 -1.01 -6.93
C ALA A 67 -4.94 -1.34 -6.83
N THR A 68 -4.19 -1.17 -7.92
CA THR A 68 -2.76 -1.51 -7.95
C THR A 68 -1.89 -0.62 -7.08
N TYR A 69 -2.36 0.57 -6.70
CA TYR A 69 -1.60 1.48 -5.85
C TYR A 69 -2.08 1.48 -4.39
N LEU A 70 -3.37 1.25 -4.16
CA LEU A 70 -3.99 1.38 -2.83
C LEU A 70 -4.23 0.04 -2.13
N MET A 71 -4.13 -1.09 -2.83
CA MET A 71 -4.43 -2.42 -2.29
C MET A 71 -3.20 -3.33 -2.36
N LYS A 72 -2.97 -4.13 -1.31
CA LYS A 72 -1.87 -5.10 -1.24
C LYS A 72 -2.04 -6.29 -2.20
N SER A 73 -3.26 -6.57 -2.64
CA SER A 73 -3.57 -7.72 -3.50
C SER A 73 -4.47 -7.26 -4.65
N PRO A 74 -3.91 -6.48 -5.60
CA PRO A 74 -4.67 -6.00 -6.73
C PRO A 74 -4.96 -7.13 -7.74
N PRO A 75 -6.01 -7.00 -8.57
CA PRO A 75 -6.29 -7.96 -9.65
C PRO A 75 -5.17 -8.06 -10.69
N VAL A 76 -4.43 -6.97 -10.90
CA VAL A 76 -3.25 -6.89 -11.77
C VAL A 76 -2.14 -6.25 -10.96
N GLN A 77 -0.99 -6.90 -10.91
CA GLN A 77 0.18 -6.40 -10.18
C GLN A 77 0.90 -5.34 -11.01
N MET A 78 1.26 -4.24 -10.37
CA MET A 78 2.06 -3.16 -10.94
C MET A 78 3.05 -2.68 -9.88
N GLU A 79 4.22 -2.22 -10.32
CA GLU A 79 5.16 -1.53 -9.44
C GLU A 79 4.54 -0.21 -8.94
N ASP A 80 4.83 0.17 -7.69
CA ASP A 80 4.15 1.27 -7.01
C ASP A 80 4.26 2.62 -7.72
N THR A 81 5.41 2.95 -8.30
CA THR A 81 5.61 4.21 -9.05
C THR A 81 4.75 4.25 -10.30
N ALA A 82 4.70 3.14 -11.04
CA ALA A 82 3.82 2.99 -12.20
C ALA A 82 2.35 3.00 -11.79
N GLY A 83 2.00 2.35 -10.68
CA GLY A 83 0.65 2.34 -10.11
C GLY A 83 0.17 3.73 -9.71
N ARG A 84 1.06 4.52 -9.09
CA ARG A 84 0.79 5.92 -8.75
C ARG A 84 0.52 6.75 -10.00
N ALA A 85 1.36 6.63 -11.03
CA ALA A 85 1.18 7.36 -12.28
C ALA A 85 -0.16 6.99 -12.97
N ALA A 86 -0.54 5.71 -12.92
CA ALA A 86 -1.81 5.24 -13.45
C ALA A 86 -3.01 5.82 -12.67
N LEU A 87 -2.95 5.84 -11.34
CA LEU A 87 -3.98 6.46 -10.50
C LEU A 87 -4.13 7.96 -10.80
N GLU A 88 -3.02 8.67 -10.93
CA GLU A 88 -3.02 10.10 -11.28
C GLU A 88 -3.64 10.37 -12.66
N ALA A 89 -3.33 9.54 -13.66
CA ALA A 89 -3.95 9.60 -14.98
C ALA A 89 -5.46 9.28 -14.92
N PHE A 90 -5.86 8.31 -14.11
CA PHE A 90 -7.28 8.03 -13.86
C PHE A 90 -7.98 9.22 -13.22
N ILE A 91 -7.40 9.86 -12.21
CA ILE A 91 -7.97 11.06 -11.57
C ILE A 91 -8.16 12.19 -12.59
N ARG A 92 -7.16 12.43 -13.47
CA ARG A 92 -7.26 13.43 -14.56
C ARG A 92 -8.23 13.06 -15.67
N GLY A 93 -8.67 11.80 -15.75
CA GLY A 93 -9.57 11.32 -16.81
C GLY A 93 -8.87 10.96 -18.11
N GLU A 94 -7.55 10.73 -18.05
CA GLU A 94 -6.72 10.35 -19.20
C GLU A 94 -6.84 8.86 -19.53
N ASN A 95 -7.26 8.04 -18.55
CA ASN A 95 -7.52 6.61 -18.70
C ASN A 95 -8.87 6.22 -18.06
N GLU A 96 -9.50 5.18 -18.60
CA GLU A 96 -10.81 4.70 -18.13
C GLU A 96 -10.74 3.77 -16.90
N ARG A 97 -9.65 3.03 -16.70
CA ARG A 97 -9.49 2.06 -15.59
C ARG A 97 -8.09 1.98 -15.06
#